data_AF-A0A328SQP5-F1
#
_entry.id   AF-A0A328SQP5-F1
#
_cell.length_a   1.000
_cell.length_b   1.000
_cell.length_c   1.000
_cell.angle_alpha   90.00
_cell.angle_beta   90.00
_cell.angle_gamma   90.00
#
_symmetry.space_group_name_H-M   'P 1'
#
loop_
_entity.id
_entity.type
_entity.pdbx_description
1 polymer ?
#
loop_
_entity_poly.entity_id
_entity_poly.type
_entity_poly.pdbx_seq_one_letter_code
_entity_poly.pdbx_strand_id
1 'polypeptide(L)'
;MESIIKLDDVKANTWEMGKVRAEVKNADGVPLNGRAIVKINHISRIQGYVVNGIFEEEHDFSDLYDDEYDLYMIYGGTEHSDPADATAKLYLNHDKPVEVSLFDLQNACYRLTKWIDVNKKLPGKIAIQKNQISISSLLYALVSSVTKLNDEDDPDVIVTTYNPPKVSSENITEEIQLSKEEYVKIADEILTSMKDTQDSPAYVEVNGEKLGFMNLIYTFSKIVSNSSENGLISSVYIRPWKEIVAK
;
A
#
# COMPACT_ATOMS: atom_id res chain seq x y z
N MET A 1 -43.14 13.52 -10.77
CA MET A 1 -42.93 13.13 -9.35
C MET A 1 -41.46 13.37 -9.07
N GLU A 2 -41.16 14.03 -7.96
CA GLU A 2 -39.77 14.30 -7.59
C GLU A 2 -38.97 13.00 -7.47
N SER A 3 -37.80 12.98 -8.12
CA SER A 3 -36.85 11.87 -8.06
C SER A 3 -35.77 12.19 -7.03
N ILE A 4 -35.39 11.20 -6.25
CA ILE A 4 -34.35 11.28 -5.23
C ILE A 4 -33.28 10.26 -5.57
N ILE A 5 -32.04 10.73 -5.67
CA ILE A 5 -30.86 9.89 -5.90
C ILE A 5 -30.08 9.79 -4.60
N LYS A 6 -29.75 8.57 -4.19
CA LYS A 6 -28.73 8.28 -3.19
C LYS A 6 -27.52 7.68 -3.90
N LEU A 7 -26.51 8.51 -4.17
CA LEU A 7 -25.25 8.11 -4.76
C LEU A 7 -24.25 7.82 -3.64
N ASP A 8 -23.62 6.64 -3.68
CA ASP A 8 -22.61 6.26 -2.70
C ASP A 8 -21.22 6.78 -3.13
N ASP A 9 -20.37 7.14 -2.17
CA ASP A 9 -18.96 7.38 -2.44
C ASP A 9 -18.31 6.11 -2.99
N VAL A 10 -17.40 6.28 -3.94
CA VAL A 10 -16.73 5.18 -4.63
C VAL A 10 -15.28 5.13 -4.17
N LYS A 11 -14.82 3.94 -3.80
CA LYS A 11 -13.39 3.64 -3.61
C LYS A 11 -12.99 2.62 -4.66
N ALA A 12 -11.97 2.92 -5.45
CA ALA A 12 -11.53 2.05 -6.52
C ALA A 12 -10.00 2.03 -6.64
N ASN A 13 -9.46 0.89 -7.07
CA ASN A 13 -8.06 0.78 -7.43
C ASN A 13 -7.89 1.07 -8.93
N THR A 14 -6.85 1.79 -9.32
CA THR A 14 -6.63 2.17 -10.74
C THR A 14 -6.10 1.05 -11.63
N TRP A 15 -5.92 -0.15 -11.08
CA TRP A 15 -5.48 -1.34 -11.83
C TRP A 15 -6.57 -2.40 -12.02
N GLU A 16 -7.82 -2.09 -11.67
CA GLU A 16 -8.98 -2.94 -11.86
C GLU A 16 -10.25 -2.12 -12.17
N MET A 17 -11.34 -2.80 -12.53
CA MET A 17 -12.63 -2.15 -12.73
C MET A 17 -13.21 -1.72 -11.38
N GLY A 18 -13.54 -0.43 -11.23
CA GLY A 18 -14.28 0.05 -10.08
C GLY A 18 -15.78 0.10 -10.36
N LYS A 19 -16.58 0.15 -9.29
CA LYS A 19 -18.04 0.04 -9.37
C LYS A 19 -18.71 1.31 -8.88
N VAL A 20 -19.59 1.88 -9.69
CA VAL A 20 -20.42 3.04 -9.32
C VAL A 20 -21.85 2.57 -9.12
N ARG A 21 -22.43 2.87 -7.95
CA ARG A 21 -23.79 2.45 -7.59
C ARG A 21 -24.59 3.64 -7.06
N ALA A 22 -25.86 3.70 -7.43
CA ALA A 22 -26.82 4.62 -6.83
C ALA A 22 -28.21 4.00 -6.72
N GLU A 23 -28.97 4.46 -5.73
CA GLU A 23 -30.40 4.20 -5.62
C GLU A 23 -31.21 5.40 -6.11
N VAL A 24 -32.24 5.15 -6.91
CA VAL A 24 -33.11 6.18 -7.46
C VAL A 24 -34.57 5.82 -7.21
N LYS A 25 -35.25 6.64 -6.42
CA LYS A 25 -36.64 6.45 -5.99
C LYS A 25 -37.42 7.75 -6.17
N ASN A 26 -38.75 7.69 -6.19
CA ASN A 26 -39.56 8.88 -6.04
C ASN A 26 -39.67 9.30 -4.56
N ALA A 27 -40.32 10.43 -4.29
CA ALA A 27 -40.60 10.94 -2.93
C ALA A 27 -41.35 9.93 -2.02
N ASP A 28 -42.10 8.99 -2.59
CA ASP A 28 -42.84 7.95 -1.86
C ASP A 28 -41.99 6.68 -1.60
N GLY A 29 -40.72 6.67 -2.04
CA GLY A 29 -39.82 5.53 -1.91
C GLY A 29 -40.01 4.42 -2.95
N VAL A 30 -40.82 4.66 -3.99
CA VAL A 30 -41.02 3.72 -5.10
C VAL A 30 -39.79 3.74 -6.02
N PRO A 31 -39.22 2.57 -6.36
CA PRO A 31 -38.07 2.48 -7.26
C PRO A 31 -38.41 3.00 -8.66
N LEU A 32 -37.49 3.75 -9.25
CA LEU A 32 -37.63 4.31 -10.59
C LEU A 32 -36.83 3.52 -11.63
N ASN A 33 -37.17 3.72 -12.91
CA ASN A 33 -36.39 3.22 -14.04
C ASN A 33 -36.05 4.39 -14.96
N GLY A 34 -34.95 4.30 -15.71
CA GLY A 34 -34.64 5.32 -16.71
C GLY A 34 -33.15 5.45 -16.96
N ARG A 35 -32.76 6.40 -17.80
CA ARG A 35 -31.35 6.63 -18.12
C ARG A 35 -30.67 7.44 -17.03
N ALA A 36 -29.42 7.09 -16.76
CA ALA A 36 -28.55 7.91 -15.94
C ALA A 36 -27.15 8.02 -16.56
N ILE A 37 -26.49 9.13 -16.26
CA ILE A 37 -25.10 9.37 -16.63
C ILE A 37 -24.32 9.77 -15.39
N VAL A 38 -23.06 9.36 -15.31
CA VAL A 38 -22.12 9.81 -14.29
C VAL A 38 -21.00 10.56 -14.97
N LYS A 39 -20.76 11.77 -14.46
CA LYS A 39 -19.65 12.62 -14.84
C LYS A 39 -18.58 12.55 -13.78
N ILE A 40 -17.33 12.59 -14.22
CA ILE A 40 -16.15 12.70 -13.35
C ILE A 40 -15.40 13.92 -13.84
N ASN A 41 -15.14 14.87 -12.94
CA ASN A 41 -14.57 16.17 -13.31
C ASN A 41 -15.35 16.84 -14.48
N HIS A 42 -16.68 16.82 -14.39
CA HIS A 42 -17.62 17.36 -15.39
C HIS A 42 -17.64 16.69 -16.77
N ILE A 43 -16.85 15.65 -17.01
CA ILE A 43 -16.85 14.88 -18.27
C ILE A 43 -17.75 13.64 -18.10
N SER A 44 -18.71 13.45 -18.99
CA SER A 44 -19.53 12.23 -19.02
C SER A 44 -18.66 11.01 -19.34
N ARG A 45 -18.51 10.11 -18.38
CA ARG A 45 -17.65 8.93 -18.50
C ARG A 45 -18.40 7.61 -18.40
N ILE A 46 -19.51 7.59 -17.66
CA ILE A 46 -20.33 6.39 -17.46
C ILE A 46 -21.75 6.70 -17.86
N GLN A 47 -22.36 5.82 -18.65
CA GLN A 47 -23.75 5.94 -19.08
C GLN A 47 -24.41 4.58 -18.90
N GLY A 48 -25.61 4.57 -18.33
CA GLY A 48 -26.31 3.33 -18.05
C GLY A 48 -27.78 3.56 -17.74
N TYR A 49 -28.40 2.55 -17.15
CA TYR A 49 -29.81 2.58 -16.80
C TYR A 49 -29.99 2.34 -15.30
N VAL A 50 -30.90 3.11 -14.72
CA VAL A 50 -31.56 2.73 -13.48
C VAL A 50 -32.58 1.65 -13.82
N VAL A 51 -32.44 0.48 -13.19
CA VAL A 51 -33.39 -0.63 -13.30
C VAL A 51 -33.85 -1.01 -11.90
N ASN A 52 -35.16 -1.01 -11.68
CA ASN A 52 -35.80 -1.24 -10.39
C ASN A 52 -35.16 -0.42 -9.26
N GLY A 53 -34.92 0.86 -9.53
CA GLY A 53 -34.35 1.82 -8.60
C GLY A 53 -32.85 1.71 -8.39
N ILE A 54 -32.14 0.86 -9.13
CA ILE A 54 -30.69 0.69 -8.98
C ILE A 54 -29.98 1.10 -10.29
N PHE A 55 -29.03 2.01 -10.17
CA PHE A 55 -27.98 2.21 -11.17
C PHE A 55 -26.72 1.51 -10.68
N GLU A 56 -26.08 0.73 -11.55
CA GLU A 56 -24.87 -0.01 -11.21
C GLU A 56 -24.05 -0.25 -12.47
N GLU A 57 -22.85 0.34 -12.54
CA GLU A 57 -21.96 0.22 -13.70
C GLU A 57 -20.51 0.03 -13.23
N GLU A 58 -19.77 -0.79 -13.97
CA GLU A 58 -18.32 -0.92 -13.80
C GLU A 58 -17.58 0.06 -14.73
N HIS A 59 -16.48 0.62 -14.27
CA HIS A 59 -15.65 1.54 -15.05
C HIS A 59 -14.16 1.35 -14.76
N ASP A 60 -13.36 1.48 -15.82
CA ASP A 60 -11.90 1.55 -15.72
C ASP A 60 -11.50 2.97 -15.32
N PHE A 61 -10.82 3.11 -14.19
CA PHE A 61 -10.34 4.40 -13.67
C PHE A 61 -8.83 4.60 -13.86
N SER A 62 -8.16 3.76 -14.65
CA SER A 62 -6.71 3.77 -14.83
C SER A 62 -6.15 5.04 -15.49
N ASP A 63 -6.99 5.82 -16.18
CA ASP A 63 -6.59 7.07 -16.84
C ASP A 63 -6.68 8.31 -15.94
N LEU A 64 -7.27 8.17 -14.75
CA LEU A 64 -7.38 9.23 -13.76
C LEU A 64 -6.11 9.26 -12.90
N TYR A 65 -5.62 10.46 -12.57
CA TYR A 65 -4.30 10.64 -11.94
C TYR A 65 -4.37 11.08 -10.47
N ASP A 66 -5.34 11.90 -10.12
CA ASP A 66 -5.49 12.41 -8.76
C ASP A 66 -6.09 11.34 -7.84
N ASP A 67 -5.89 11.49 -6.54
CA ASP A 67 -6.41 10.54 -5.55
C ASP A 67 -7.92 10.73 -5.29
N GLU A 68 -8.47 11.89 -5.66
CA GLU A 68 -9.88 12.24 -5.42
C GLU A 68 -10.50 12.99 -6.60
N TYR A 69 -11.73 12.61 -6.94
CA TYR A 69 -12.57 13.29 -7.93
C TYR A 69 -13.99 13.51 -7.42
N ASP A 70 -14.63 14.56 -7.90
CA ASP A 70 -16.08 14.73 -7.77
C ASP A 70 -16.81 13.85 -8.78
N LEU A 71 -17.74 13.03 -8.28
CA LEU A 71 -18.73 12.31 -9.07
C LEU A 71 -20.01 13.11 -9.13
N TYR A 72 -20.55 13.26 -10.33
CA TYR A 72 -21.84 13.90 -10.55
C TYR A 72 -22.74 12.98 -11.36
N MET A 73 -23.75 12.41 -10.71
CA MET A 73 -24.75 11.60 -11.37
C MET A 73 -25.95 12.45 -11.76
N ILE A 74 -26.46 12.22 -12.97
CA ILE A 74 -27.70 12.81 -13.48
C ILE A 74 -28.63 11.66 -13.88
N TYR A 75 -29.81 11.62 -13.28
CA TYR A 75 -30.93 10.79 -13.72
C TYR A 75 -31.84 11.61 -14.64
N GLY A 76 -32.11 11.09 -15.83
CA GLY A 76 -32.81 11.83 -16.88
C GLY A 76 -34.32 11.99 -16.69
N GLY A 77 -34.91 11.39 -15.65
CA GLY A 77 -36.36 11.38 -15.46
C GLY A 77 -37.11 10.46 -16.44
N THR A 78 -38.42 10.51 -16.40
CA THR A 78 -39.37 9.84 -17.31
C THR A 78 -40.56 10.75 -17.61
N GLU A 79 -41.58 10.27 -18.30
CA GLU A 79 -42.87 10.97 -18.43
C GLU A 79 -43.61 11.15 -17.09
N HIS A 80 -43.24 10.41 -16.04
CA HIS A 80 -43.90 10.42 -14.73
C HIS A 80 -42.98 10.85 -13.57
N SER A 81 -41.68 10.95 -13.80
CA SER A 81 -40.66 11.32 -12.81
C SER A 81 -39.78 12.44 -13.32
N ASP A 82 -39.52 13.42 -12.46
CA ASP A 82 -38.69 14.58 -12.80
C ASP A 82 -37.21 14.15 -12.85
N PRO A 83 -36.37 14.78 -13.68
CA PRO A 83 -34.93 14.59 -13.61
C PRO A 83 -34.37 14.96 -12.23
N ALA A 84 -33.26 14.34 -11.85
CA ALA A 84 -32.57 14.66 -10.60
C ALA A 84 -31.06 14.46 -10.76
N ASP A 85 -30.30 15.02 -9.83
CA ASP A 85 -28.86 14.88 -9.77
C ASP A 85 -28.37 14.66 -8.33
N ALA A 86 -27.19 14.07 -8.21
CA ALA A 86 -26.52 13.88 -6.94
C ALA A 86 -25.00 13.90 -7.12
N THR A 87 -24.31 14.29 -6.05
CA THR A 87 -22.86 14.32 -5.96
C THR A 87 -22.35 13.28 -4.98
N ALA A 88 -21.18 12.71 -5.26
CA ALA A 88 -20.41 11.89 -4.34
C ALA A 88 -18.91 12.06 -4.62
N LYS A 89 -18.08 11.38 -3.84
CA LYS A 89 -16.63 11.34 -4.03
C LYS A 89 -16.19 10.03 -4.66
N LEU A 90 -15.23 10.11 -5.58
CA LEU A 90 -14.43 8.98 -6.04
C LEU A 90 -13.04 9.10 -5.43
N TYR A 91 -12.66 8.10 -4.64
CA TYR A 91 -11.33 7.94 -4.08
C TYR A 91 -10.58 6.87 -4.87
N LEU A 92 -9.44 7.23 -5.43
CA LEU A 92 -8.60 6.34 -6.22
C LEU A 92 -7.36 5.93 -5.45
N ASN A 93 -7.09 4.64 -5.49
CA ASN A 93 -5.85 4.07 -5.03
C ASN A 93 -4.96 3.77 -6.24
N HIS A 94 -3.75 4.35 -6.24
CA HIS A 94 -2.73 4.17 -7.26
C HIS A 94 -1.61 3.22 -6.86
N ASP A 95 -1.62 2.76 -5.61
CA ASP A 95 -0.60 1.91 -5.02
C ASP A 95 -0.77 0.44 -5.43
N LYS A 96 -0.55 0.18 -6.73
CA LYS A 96 -0.67 -1.17 -7.28
C LYS A 96 0.27 -2.14 -6.55
N PRO A 97 -0.25 -3.25 -5.99
CA PRO A 97 0.59 -4.26 -5.38
C PRO A 97 1.62 -4.82 -6.35
N VAL A 98 2.84 -5.01 -5.88
CA VAL A 98 3.95 -5.55 -6.66
C VAL A 98 4.34 -6.89 -6.07
N GLU A 99 4.23 -7.95 -6.87
CA GLU A 99 4.81 -9.24 -6.54
C GLU A 99 6.33 -9.18 -6.66
N VAL A 100 7.02 -9.60 -5.60
CA VAL A 100 8.47 -9.63 -5.50
C VAL A 100 8.90 -11.03 -5.09
N SER A 101 9.65 -11.69 -5.98
CA SER A 101 10.25 -12.97 -5.65
C SER A 101 11.35 -12.83 -4.60
N LEU A 102 11.59 -13.88 -3.81
CA LEU A 102 12.72 -13.89 -2.88
C LEU A 102 14.05 -13.60 -3.61
N PHE A 103 14.28 -14.19 -4.78
CA PHE A 103 15.50 -14.00 -5.55
C PHE A 103 15.73 -12.53 -5.95
N ASP A 104 14.70 -11.84 -6.43
CA ASP A 104 14.80 -10.44 -6.79
C ASP A 104 15.00 -9.54 -5.57
N LEU A 105 14.33 -9.86 -4.47
CA LEU A 105 14.50 -9.17 -3.20
C LEU A 105 15.94 -9.31 -2.69
N GLN A 106 16.50 -10.53 -2.69
CA GLN A 106 17.88 -10.81 -2.28
C GLN A 106 18.90 -10.01 -3.10
N ASN A 107 18.74 -10.02 -4.43
CA ASN A 107 19.59 -9.24 -5.33
C ASN A 107 19.47 -7.72 -5.09
N ALA A 108 18.28 -7.22 -4.80
CA ALA A 108 18.08 -5.82 -4.44
C ALA A 108 18.72 -5.46 -3.09
N CYS A 109 18.57 -6.32 -2.08
CA CYS A 109 19.18 -6.17 -0.77
C CYS A 109 20.71 -6.15 -0.81
N TYR A 110 21.31 -7.06 -1.59
CA TYR A 110 22.74 -7.09 -1.81
C TYR A 110 23.24 -5.77 -2.42
N ARG A 111 22.56 -5.25 -3.46
CA ARG A 111 22.91 -3.96 -4.08
C ARG A 111 22.72 -2.79 -3.12
N LEU A 112 21.64 -2.80 -2.33
CA LEU A 112 21.33 -1.74 -1.37
C LEU A 112 22.39 -1.66 -0.26
N THR A 113 22.77 -2.79 0.35
CA THR A 113 23.79 -2.83 1.41
C THR A 113 25.14 -2.29 0.90
N LYS A 114 25.58 -2.73 -0.30
CA LYS A 114 26.77 -2.19 -0.96
C LYS A 114 26.66 -0.70 -1.26
N TRP A 115 25.50 -0.24 -1.72
CA TRP A 115 25.27 1.17 -1.98
C TRP A 115 25.39 2.00 -0.70
N ILE A 116 24.79 1.55 0.41
CA ILE A 116 24.85 2.23 1.71
C ILE A 116 26.30 2.29 2.21
N ASP A 117 27.03 1.17 2.13
CA ASP A 117 28.42 1.09 2.56
C ASP A 117 29.33 2.09 1.82
N VAL A 118 29.06 2.33 0.53
CA VAL A 118 29.85 3.26 -0.31
C VAL A 118 29.37 4.70 -0.20
N ASN A 119 28.06 4.94 -0.25
CA ASN A 119 27.47 6.27 -0.35
C ASN A 119 27.16 6.90 1.01
N LYS A 120 27.28 6.12 2.09
CA LYS A 120 27.13 6.59 3.48
C LYS A 120 25.81 7.30 3.74
N LYS A 121 24.73 6.77 3.16
CA LYS A 121 23.35 7.24 3.39
C LYS A 121 22.40 6.11 3.01
N LEU A 122 21.09 6.34 3.16
CA LEU A 122 20.03 5.46 2.68
C LEU A 122 19.31 6.15 1.51
N PRO A 123 19.06 5.48 0.36
CA PRO A 123 18.28 6.09 -0.72
C PRO A 123 16.79 6.19 -0.32
N GLY A 124 15.97 6.94 -1.07
CA GLY A 124 14.52 7.01 -0.81
C GLY A 124 13.71 5.88 -1.44
N LYS A 125 14.22 5.31 -2.54
CA LYS A 125 13.61 4.21 -3.29
C LYS A 125 14.70 3.28 -3.84
N ILE A 126 14.32 2.05 -4.18
CA ILE A 126 15.17 1.09 -4.87
C ILE A 126 14.43 0.47 -6.06
N ALA A 127 15.20 0.02 -7.06
CA ALA A 127 14.66 -0.73 -8.18
C ALA A 127 14.69 -2.24 -7.89
N ILE A 128 13.52 -2.88 -7.90
CA ILE A 128 13.39 -4.34 -7.93
C ILE A 128 12.73 -4.71 -9.26
N GLN A 129 13.50 -5.37 -10.14
CA GLN A 129 13.20 -5.48 -11.57
C GLN A 129 12.86 -4.11 -12.19
N LYS A 130 11.64 -3.96 -12.75
CA LYS A 130 11.12 -2.73 -13.35
C LYS A 130 10.41 -1.80 -12.37
N ASN A 131 10.18 -2.25 -11.14
CA ASN A 131 9.37 -1.54 -10.14
C ASN A 131 10.25 -0.66 -9.25
N GLN A 132 9.78 0.55 -8.94
CA GLN A 132 10.42 1.47 -8.00
C GLN A 132 9.74 1.34 -6.63
N ILE A 133 10.41 0.68 -5.69
CA ILE A 133 9.86 0.39 -4.36
C ILE A 133 10.43 1.41 -3.37
N SER A 134 9.56 2.05 -2.58
CA SER A 134 9.97 2.95 -1.49
C SER A 134 10.74 2.18 -0.42
N ILE A 135 11.66 2.82 0.29
CA ILE A 135 12.37 2.14 1.39
C ILE A 135 11.41 1.70 2.52
N SER A 136 10.32 2.42 2.75
CA SER A 136 9.29 2.02 3.73
C SER A 136 8.58 0.73 3.32
N SER A 137 8.14 0.64 2.05
CA SER A 137 7.55 -0.59 1.50
C SER A 137 8.57 -1.72 1.41
N LEU A 138 9.84 -1.41 1.21
CA LEU A 138 10.91 -2.40 1.28
C LEU A 138 10.99 -3.01 2.69
N LEU A 139 10.86 -2.23 3.77
CA LEU A 139 10.88 -2.79 5.14
C LEU A 139 9.82 -3.88 5.29
N TYR A 140 8.59 -3.62 4.80
CA TYR A 140 7.52 -4.60 4.79
C TYR A 140 7.91 -5.87 4.04
N ALA A 141 8.47 -5.73 2.83
CA ALA A 141 8.92 -6.86 2.02
C ALA A 141 9.99 -7.69 2.74
N LEU A 142 10.95 -7.02 3.39
CA LEU A 142 12.03 -7.66 4.12
C LEU A 142 11.51 -8.46 5.31
N VAL A 143 10.71 -7.84 6.18
CA VAL A 143 10.21 -8.53 7.38
C VAL A 143 9.23 -9.63 7.00
N SER A 144 8.36 -9.43 6.00
CA SER A 144 7.46 -10.47 5.51
C SER A 144 8.21 -11.69 4.95
N SER A 145 9.31 -11.45 4.22
CA SER A 145 10.14 -12.55 3.69
C SER A 145 10.83 -13.30 4.83
N VAL A 146 11.29 -12.60 5.87
CA VAL A 146 11.90 -13.23 7.05
C VAL A 146 10.90 -14.09 7.80
N THR A 147 9.68 -13.62 8.04
CA THR A 147 8.64 -14.40 8.74
C THR A 147 8.23 -15.62 7.93
N LYS A 148 7.99 -15.47 6.61
CA LYS A 148 7.67 -16.58 5.70
C LYS A 148 8.77 -17.63 5.62
N LEU A 149 10.04 -17.22 5.50
CA LEU A 149 11.18 -18.13 5.54
C LEU A 149 11.32 -18.86 6.88
N ASN A 150 10.93 -18.22 8.00
CA ASN A 150 10.94 -18.89 9.30
C ASN A 150 9.84 -19.94 9.42
N ASP A 151 8.69 -19.68 8.81
CA ASP A 151 7.50 -20.54 8.85
C ASP A 151 7.51 -21.64 7.78
N GLU A 152 8.59 -21.74 6.99
CA GLU A 152 8.73 -22.65 5.85
C GLU A 152 7.62 -22.47 4.79
N ASP A 153 7.12 -21.24 4.64
CA ASP A 153 6.13 -20.82 3.64
C ASP A 153 6.81 -20.24 2.38
N ASP A 154 6.03 -20.05 1.31
CA ASP A 154 6.46 -19.35 0.10
C ASP A 154 6.99 -17.95 0.47
N PRO A 155 8.29 -17.68 0.28
CA PRO A 155 8.92 -16.43 0.70
C PRO A 155 8.64 -15.26 -0.26
N ASP A 156 7.94 -15.49 -1.38
CA ASP A 156 7.56 -14.42 -2.30
C ASP A 156 6.55 -13.47 -1.62
N VAL A 157 6.69 -12.17 -1.87
CA VAL A 157 5.92 -11.13 -1.18
C VAL A 157 5.16 -10.25 -2.14
N ILE A 158 3.88 -10.04 -1.84
CA ILE A 158 3.07 -8.98 -2.44
C ILE A 158 3.34 -7.70 -1.65
N VAL A 159 4.08 -6.78 -2.26
CA VAL A 159 4.48 -5.50 -1.67
C VAL A 159 3.42 -4.44 -1.98
N THR A 160 2.89 -3.81 -0.94
CA THR A 160 2.01 -2.63 -1.02
C THR A 160 2.75 -1.36 -0.57
N THR A 161 2.09 -0.21 -0.69
CA THR A 161 2.64 1.06 -0.21
C THR A 161 2.53 1.18 1.31
N TYR A 162 3.60 1.69 1.92
CA TYR A 162 3.71 1.99 3.35
C TYR A 162 4.38 3.34 3.52
N ASN A 163 3.95 4.11 4.53
CA ASN A 163 4.50 5.42 4.79
C ASN A 163 5.83 5.32 5.56
N PRO A 164 6.81 6.20 5.29
CA PRO A 164 8.01 6.32 6.13
C PRO A 164 7.66 6.87 7.51
N PRO A 165 8.46 6.55 8.55
CA PRO A 165 8.37 7.30 9.80
C PRO A 165 8.78 8.75 9.56
N LYS A 166 8.23 9.68 10.36
CA LYS A 166 8.62 11.11 10.29
C LYS A 166 10.14 11.30 10.46
N VAL A 167 10.72 10.57 11.42
CA VAL A 167 12.15 10.57 11.73
C VAL A 167 12.58 9.17 12.19
N SER A 168 13.71 8.68 11.70
CA SER A 168 14.38 7.48 12.25
C SER A 168 15.04 7.84 13.59
N SER A 169 14.77 7.08 14.65
CA SER A 169 15.34 7.32 15.98
C SER A 169 16.25 6.17 16.39
N GLU A 170 17.53 6.44 16.63
CA GLU A 170 18.48 5.42 17.08
C GLU A 170 19.33 5.95 18.24
N ASN A 171 19.60 5.10 19.22
CA ASN A 171 20.56 5.39 20.30
C ASN A 171 21.56 4.25 20.56
N ILE A 172 21.64 3.26 19.66
CA ILE A 172 22.64 2.19 19.73
C ILE A 172 24.05 2.80 19.70
N THR A 173 24.89 2.45 20.67
CA THR A 173 26.27 2.93 20.74
C THR A 173 27.33 1.87 20.56
N GLU A 174 26.98 0.59 20.73
CA GLU A 174 27.88 -0.55 20.60
C GLU A 174 27.31 -1.58 19.62
N GLU A 175 28.12 -2.56 19.22
CA GLU A 175 27.64 -3.62 18.35
C GLU A 175 26.71 -4.58 19.12
N ILE A 176 25.55 -4.88 18.53
CA ILE A 176 24.59 -5.85 19.08
C ILE A 176 24.56 -7.06 18.15
N GLN A 177 24.68 -8.27 18.72
CA GLN A 177 24.38 -9.50 18.00
C GLN A 177 22.94 -9.91 18.29
N LEU A 178 22.16 -10.14 17.23
CA LEU A 178 20.84 -10.77 17.33
C LEU A 178 20.92 -12.20 16.83
N SER A 179 20.39 -13.14 17.62
CA SER A 179 20.10 -14.50 17.19
C SER A 179 18.94 -14.53 16.18
N LYS A 180 18.80 -15.67 15.46
CA LYS A 180 17.63 -15.95 14.61
C LYS A 180 16.31 -15.66 15.30
N GLU A 181 16.14 -16.19 16.51
CA GLU A 181 14.89 -16.05 17.26
C GLU A 181 14.56 -14.58 17.54
N GLU A 182 15.56 -13.78 17.92
CA GLU A 182 15.36 -12.36 18.25
C GLU A 182 14.99 -11.52 17.02
N TYR A 183 15.71 -11.66 15.90
CA TYR A 183 15.39 -10.86 14.73
C TYR A 183 14.10 -11.32 14.03
N VAL A 184 13.71 -12.60 14.13
CA VAL A 184 12.41 -13.08 13.65
C VAL A 184 11.29 -12.45 14.48
N LYS A 185 11.42 -12.46 15.81
CA LYS A 185 10.44 -11.79 16.69
C LYS A 185 10.30 -10.29 16.35
N ILE A 186 11.42 -9.60 16.11
CA ILE A 186 11.40 -8.20 15.67
C ILE A 186 10.70 -8.06 14.31
N ALA A 187 10.94 -8.99 13.37
CA ALA A 187 10.27 -8.99 12.07
C ALA A 187 8.75 -9.10 12.21
N ASP A 188 8.26 -10.01 13.07
CA ASP A 188 6.83 -10.19 13.36
C ASP A 188 6.19 -8.94 13.99
N GLU A 189 6.88 -8.31 14.95
CA GLU A 189 6.42 -7.08 15.60
C GLU A 189 6.29 -5.93 14.60
N ILE A 190 7.31 -5.74 13.74
CA ILE A 190 7.29 -4.72 12.68
C ILE A 190 6.18 -5.04 11.67
N LEU A 191 6.06 -6.29 11.23
CA LEU A 191 5.08 -6.72 10.24
C LEU A 191 3.65 -6.45 10.73
N THR A 192 3.37 -6.81 11.98
CA THR A 192 2.06 -6.57 12.62
C THR A 192 1.77 -5.08 12.71
N SER A 193 2.71 -4.30 13.25
CA SER A 193 2.55 -2.84 13.40
C SER A 193 2.34 -2.14 12.07
N MET A 194 3.08 -2.52 11.02
CA MET A 194 2.93 -1.94 9.69
C MET A 194 1.55 -2.29 9.11
N LYS A 195 1.09 -3.54 9.20
CA LYS A 195 -0.25 -3.93 8.74
C LYS A 195 -1.37 -3.15 9.44
N ASP A 196 -1.21 -2.86 10.72
CA ASP A 196 -2.22 -2.14 11.52
C ASP A 196 -2.23 -0.62 11.25
N THR A 197 -1.07 -0.02 11.00
CA THR A 197 -0.92 1.45 10.96
C THR A 197 -0.68 2.02 9.56
N GLN A 198 -0.27 1.19 8.61
CA GLN A 198 0.30 1.57 7.31
C GLN A 198 1.58 2.42 7.38
N ASP A 199 2.18 2.56 8.58
CA ASP A 199 3.39 3.34 8.80
C ASP A 199 4.56 2.41 9.18
N SER A 200 5.73 2.67 8.62
CA SER A 200 6.97 2.04 9.08
C SER A 200 7.37 2.58 10.46
N PRO A 201 7.90 1.73 11.37
CA PRO A 201 8.32 2.18 12.70
C PRO A 201 9.51 3.13 12.62
N ALA A 202 9.55 4.13 13.50
CA ALA A 202 10.71 5.00 13.68
C ALA A 202 11.92 4.24 14.25
N TYR A 203 11.64 3.23 15.09
CA TYR A 203 12.59 2.34 15.73
C TYR A 203 11.87 1.11 16.32
N VAL A 204 12.64 0.11 16.73
CA VAL A 204 12.21 -0.96 17.65
C VAL A 204 13.13 -1.00 18.86
N GLU A 205 12.66 -1.54 19.97
CA GLU A 205 13.50 -1.70 21.17
C GLU A 205 14.23 -3.05 21.17
N VAL A 206 15.54 -3.00 21.38
CA VAL A 206 16.44 -4.15 21.46
C VAL A 206 17.35 -3.95 22.66
N ASN A 207 17.27 -4.82 23.67
CA ASN A 207 18.10 -4.75 24.88
C ASN A 207 18.07 -3.37 25.60
N GLY A 208 16.94 -2.66 25.52
CA GLY A 208 16.77 -1.32 26.10
C GLY A 208 17.31 -0.17 25.22
N GLU A 209 17.85 -0.48 24.04
CA GLU A 209 18.26 0.48 23.03
C GLU A 209 17.26 0.52 21.86
N LYS A 210 17.23 1.62 21.13
CA LYS A 210 16.38 1.89 19.97
C LYS A 210 17.17 1.59 18.71
N LEU A 211 16.77 0.55 17.98
CA LEU A 211 17.24 0.25 16.63
C LEU A 211 16.41 1.04 15.62
N GLY A 212 16.99 2.06 15.00
CA GLY A 212 16.26 3.00 14.16
C GLY A 212 15.88 2.45 12.78
N PHE A 213 14.83 3.01 12.17
CA PHE A 213 14.33 2.67 10.83
C PHE A 213 15.44 2.46 9.77
N MET A 214 16.40 3.38 9.69
CA MET A 214 17.46 3.28 8.67
C MET A 214 18.34 2.02 8.87
N ASN A 215 18.62 1.68 10.12
CA ASN A 215 19.42 0.51 10.47
C ASN A 215 18.58 -0.79 10.43
N LEU A 216 17.27 -0.71 10.68
CA LEU A 216 16.34 -1.82 10.39
C LEU A 216 16.41 -2.22 8.93
N ILE A 217 16.31 -1.26 8.01
CA ILE A 217 16.44 -1.51 6.57
C ILE A 217 17.77 -2.19 6.25
N TYR A 218 18.88 -1.65 6.76
CA TYR A 218 20.22 -2.19 6.50
C TYR A 218 20.40 -3.60 7.09
N THR A 219 19.93 -3.82 8.32
CA THR A 219 20.03 -5.09 9.04
C THR A 219 19.19 -6.16 8.37
N PHE A 220 17.90 -5.90 8.11
CA PHE A 220 17.04 -6.86 7.43
C PHE A 220 17.42 -7.07 5.97
N SER A 221 17.99 -6.07 5.28
CA SER A 221 18.59 -6.29 3.95
C SER A 221 19.76 -7.29 4.02
N LYS A 222 20.62 -7.20 5.05
CA LYS A 222 21.70 -8.19 5.25
C LYS A 222 21.14 -9.57 5.59
N ILE A 223 20.10 -9.67 6.39
CA ILE A 223 19.45 -10.96 6.70
C ILE A 223 18.93 -11.60 5.42
N VAL A 224 18.11 -10.87 4.64
CA VAL A 224 17.51 -11.38 3.41
C VAL A 224 18.57 -11.69 2.36
N SER A 225 19.55 -10.80 2.12
CA SER A 225 20.58 -11.06 1.10
C SER A 225 21.49 -12.27 1.40
N ASN A 226 21.53 -12.73 2.66
CA ASN A 226 22.33 -13.88 3.09
C ASN A 226 21.45 -15.09 3.48
N SER A 227 20.13 -15.00 3.33
CA SER A 227 19.24 -16.14 3.50
C SER A 227 19.30 -17.07 2.28
N SER A 228 18.68 -18.24 2.42
CA SER A 228 18.41 -19.14 1.30
C SER A 228 16.93 -19.51 1.31
N GLU A 229 16.44 -20.12 0.23
CA GLU A 229 15.10 -20.73 0.18
C GLU A 229 14.89 -21.75 1.32
N ASN A 230 15.98 -22.35 1.82
CA ASN A 230 15.95 -23.36 2.87
C ASN A 230 16.21 -22.80 4.29
N GLY A 231 16.28 -21.47 4.45
CA GLY A 231 16.31 -20.89 5.80
C GLY A 231 17.16 -19.63 5.96
N LEU A 232 17.07 -19.10 7.18
CA LEU A 232 17.68 -17.84 7.62
C LEU A 232 19.06 -18.05 8.26
N ILE A 233 19.88 -17.00 8.26
CA ILE A 233 21.18 -16.98 8.95
C ILE A 233 21.02 -17.13 10.48
N SER A 234 21.97 -17.78 11.16
CA SER A 234 21.84 -18.06 12.59
C SER A 234 21.89 -16.82 13.49
N SER A 235 22.55 -15.75 13.03
CA SER A 235 22.63 -14.47 13.74
C SER A 235 23.01 -13.33 12.79
N VAL A 236 22.81 -12.09 13.23
CA VAL A 236 23.24 -10.87 12.55
C VAL A 236 23.88 -9.89 13.53
N TYR A 237 24.93 -9.20 13.08
CA TYR A 237 25.55 -8.10 13.84
C TYR A 237 25.03 -6.74 13.37
N ILE A 238 24.59 -5.95 14.33
CA ILE A 238 24.08 -4.59 14.19
C ILE A 238 25.15 -3.64 14.69
N ARG A 239 25.64 -2.78 13.80
CA ARG A 239 26.52 -1.67 14.17
C ARG A 239 25.70 -0.40 14.35
N PRO A 240 26.13 0.56 15.19
CA PRO A 240 25.52 1.89 15.22
C PRO A 240 25.40 2.48 13.82
N TRP A 241 24.23 3.00 13.45
CA TRP A 241 23.98 3.61 12.14
C TRP A 241 24.97 4.72 11.84
N LYS A 242 25.27 5.55 12.85
CA LYS A 242 26.24 6.64 12.77
C LYS A 242 27.63 6.17 12.29
N GLU A 243 28.01 4.92 12.57
CA GLU A 243 29.29 4.34 12.13
C GLU A 243 29.18 3.77 10.72
N ILE A 244 28.05 3.17 10.36
CA ILE A 244 27.79 2.66 9.00
C ILE A 244 27.88 3.81 7.98
N VAL A 245 27.30 4.97 8.33
CA VAL A 245 27.28 6.18 7.50
C VAL A 245 28.39 7.18 7.81
N ALA A 246 29.37 6.83 8.64
CA ALA A 246 30.57 7.65 8.81
C ALA A 246 31.37 7.68 7.50
N LYS A 247 31.93 8.85 7.15
CA LYS A 247 32.84 9.02 6.01
C LYS A 247 34.27 8.70 6.38
#